data_AF-A0A7E6DEA8-F1
#
_entry.id   AF-A0A7E6DEA8-F1
#
_cell.length_a   1.000
_cell.length_b   1.000
_cell.length_c   1.000
_cell.angle_alpha   90.00
_cell.angle_beta   90.00
_cell.angle_gamma   90.00
#
_symmetry.space_group_name_H-M   'P 1'
#
loop_
_entity.id
_entity.type
_entity.pdbx_description
1 polymer ?
#
loop_
_entity_poly.entity_id
_entity_poly.type
_entity_poly.pdbx_seq_one_letter_code
_entity_poly.pdbx_strand_id
1 'polypeptide(L)'
;MGKAEIWLMRTYWDFEFPRPYLPNFEFVGGLHCKPAKPLPKEMEEFVQSSGEHGFVVFTLGSMVKNLTEEKASLIASALAQIPQKVLWRYTGNIPTTLGANTRLYEWMPQNDLLGHPKTKAFITHGGTNGIYEAIYHGVPMVGVPMFADQYDNIVHMKAKGAAVEVNINTMTSADLLNALRTVINDPSYKENAMRLSRIQHDQPIKPLDRAVFWIEFVMRHKGAKHLRPAAHNLTWFQYYSLDVIGFLLTCVAAAVFLVTKCCLFSCRKVGKTGKKKKRE
;
A
#
# COMPACT_ATOMS: atom_id res chain seq x y z
N MET A 1 6.21 0.65 -19.00
CA MET A 1 6.77 1.15 -17.71
C MET A 1 8.26 1.52 -17.83
N GLY A 2 9.19 0.69 -18.31
CA GLY A 2 10.65 0.94 -18.21
C GLY A 2 11.30 2.15 -18.92
N LYS A 3 10.53 3.10 -19.48
CA LYS A 3 11.06 4.31 -20.14
C LYS A 3 11.09 5.55 -19.24
N ALA A 4 10.42 5.52 -18.10
CA ALA A 4 10.41 6.64 -17.16
C ALA A 4 11.83 6.91 -16.61
N GLU A 5 12.18 8.19 -16.48
CA GLU A 5 13.46 8.61 -15.92
C GLU A 5 13.46 8.46 -14.39
N ILE A 6 12.39 8.91 -13.73
CA ILE A 6 12.13 8.76 -12.29
C ILE A 6 10.69 8.28 -12.09
N TRP A 7 10.46 7.49 -11.04
CA TRP A 7 9.16 7.06 -10.56
C TRP A 7 8.84 7.74 -9.23
N LEU A 8 7.82 8.59 -9.21
CA LEU A 8 7.27 9.14 -7.98
C LEU A 8 6.23 8.18 -7.42
N MET A 9 6.62 7.40 -6.42
CA MET A 9 5.74 6.45 -5.74
C MET A 9 4.89 7.18 -4.72
N ARG A 10 3.56 7.08 -4.82
CA ARG A 10 2.58 7.74 -3.93
C ARG A 10 2.50 7.11 -2.52
N THR A 11 3.52 6.37 -2.12
CA THR A 11 3.62 5.67 -0.84
C THR A 11 4.94 6.00 -0.12
N TYR A 12 5.09 5.55 1.12
CA TYR A 12 6.26 5.74 1.98
C TYR A 12 6.34 4.59 3.02
N TRP A 13 7.44 4.53 3.79
CA TRP A 13 7.85 3.34 4.57
C TRP A 13 7.07 3.12 5.88
N ASP A 14 6.37 4.15 6.35
CA ASP A 14 5.35 4.06 7.37
C ASP A 14 4.21 3.12 6.94
N PHE A 15 3.82 3.18 5.67
CA PHE A 15 2.75 2.37 5.08
C PHE A 15 3.25 1.05 4.47
N GLU A 16 4.27 1.12 3.62
CA GLU A 16 4.74 0.00 2.79
C GLU A 16 5.45 -1.12 3.58
N PHE A 17 5.55 -2.29 2.95
CA PHE A 17 6.49 -3.32 3.36
C PHE A 17 7.91 -3.05 2.81
N PRO A 18 8.96 -3.26 3.61
CA PRO A 18 10.33 -2.99 3.19
C PRO A 18 10.71 -3.92 2.03
N ARG A 19 11.31 -3.34 0.98
CA ARG A 19 11.81 -4.06 -0.19
C ARG A 19 12.97 -3.31 -0.86
N PRO A 20 13.87 -3.99 -1.57
CA PRO A 20 14.82 -3.33 -2.46
C PRO A 20 14.09 -2.51 -3.53
N TYR A 21 14.60 -1.32 -3.82
CA TYR A 21 14.09 -0.45 -4.87
C TYR A 21 15.25 0.14 -5.67
N LEU A 22 14.96 0.54 -6.90
CA LEU A 22 15.95 1.10 -7.80
C LEU A 22 16.22 2.58 -7.45
N PRO A 23 17.41 3.12 -7.75
CA PRO A 23 17.75 4.51 -7.45
C PRO A 23 16.85 5.56 -8.13
N ASN A 24 16.08 5.15 -9.15
CA ASN A 24 15.14 6.03 -9.82
C ASN A 24 13.71 5.96 -9.26
N PHE A 25 13.51 5.37 -8.07
CA PHE A 25 12.22 5.31 -7.38
C PHE A 25 12.25 6.21 -6.15
N GLU A 26 11.31 7.14 -6.10
CA GLU A 26 11.24 8.18 -5.08
C GLU A 26 9.87 8.15 -4.42
N PHE A 27 9.88 7.87 -3.12
CA PHE A 27 8.67 7.66 -2.34
C PHE A 27 8.19 9.00 -1.78
N VAL A 28 6.98 9.41 -2.19
CA VAL A 28 6.35 10.71 -1.90
C VAL A 28 4.97 10.54 -1.28
N GLY A 29 4.79 9.49 -0.48
CA GLY A 29 3.56 9.22 0.28
C GLY A 29 3.11 10.40 1.14
N GLY A 30 1.81 10.69 1.10
CA GLY A 30 1.19 11.77 1.88
C GLY A 30 1.47 13.19 1.38
N LEU A 31 1.91 13.38 0.13
CA LEU A 31 2.14 14.71 -0.45
C LEU A 31 0.91 15.64 -0.45
N HIS A 32 -0.30 15.09 -0.35
CA HIS A 32 -1.54 15.87 -0.30
C HIS A 32 -1.98 16.23 1.13
N CYS A 33 -1.41 15.59 2.15
CA CYS A 33 -1.80 15.79 3.54
C CYS A 33 -1.43 17.19 4.03
N LYS A 34 -2.29 17.77 4.87
CA LYS A 34 -2.14 19.13 5.38
C LYS A 34 -2.56 19.20 6.85
N PRO A 35 -2.02 20.15 7.62
CA PRO A 35 -2.59 20.49 8.93
C PRO A 35 -4.08 20.76 8.83
N ALA A 36 -4.84 20.33 9.83
CA ALA A 36 -6.28 20.55 9.86
C ALA A 36 -6.62 22.03 9.99
N LYS A 37 -7.64 22.45 9.26
CA LYS A 37 -8.29 23.75 9.38
C LYS A 37 -9.51 23.67 10.30
N PRO A 38 -10.00 24.79 10.84
CA PRO A 38 -11.25 24.81 11.59
C PRO A 38 -12.43 24.26 10.78
N LEU A 39 -13.30 23.48 11.42
CA LEU A 39 -14.50 22.94 10.79
C LEU A 39 -15.58 24.03 10.61
N PRO A 40 -16.49 23.87 9.63
CA PRO A 40 -17.68 24.71 9.56
C PRO A 40 -18.48 24.66 10.86
N LYS A 41 -19.05 25.80 11.28
CA LYS A 41 -19.69 25.97 12.60
C LYS A 41 -20.70 24.86 12.95
N GLU A 42 -21.59 24.51 12.02
CA GLU A 42 -22.60 23.46 12.25
C GLU A 42 -21.98 22.07 12.46
N MET A 43 -20.91 21.76 11.71
CA MET A 43 -20.17 20.51 11.83
C MET A 43 -19.41 20.46 13.15
N GLU A 44 -18.77 21.58 13.52
CA GLU A 44 -18.09 21.76 14.80
C GLU A 44 -19.06 21.54 15.98
N GLU A 45 -20.22 22.19 15.97
CA GLU A 45 -21.26 22.02 17.01
C GLU A 45 -21.70 20.56 17.14
N PHE A 46 -21.88 19.87 16.01
CA PHE A 46 -22.23 18.46 16.02
C PHE A 46 -21.13 17.57 16.62
N VAL A 47 -19.86 17.74 16.19
CA VAL A 47 -18.76 16.96 16.77
C VAL A 47 -18.52 17.29 18.23
N GLN A 48 -18.74 18.54 18.65
CA GLN A 48 -18.60 18.93 20.06
C GLN A 48 -19.69 18.31 20.94
N SER A 49 -20.92 18.17 20.43
CA SER A 49 -22.03 17.50 21.12
C SER A 49 -21.77 16.02 21.46
N SER A 50 -20.68 15.42 20.97
CA SER A 50 -20.25 14.06 21.34
C SER A 50 -19.73 13.89 22.77
N GLY A 51 -19.54 14.98 23.53
CA GLY A 51 -19.00 14.91 24.90
C GLY A 51 -17.62 14.25 24.93
N GLU A 52 -17.39 13.33 25.87
CA GLU A 52 -16.12 12.59 26.00
C GLU A 52 -15.92 11.48 24.95
N HIS A 53 -17.01 11.01 24.32
CA HIS A 53 -16.97 9.87 23.41
C HIS A 53 -16.27 10.19 22.09
N GLY A 54 -16.32 11.45 21.64
CA GLY A 54 -15.75 11.87 20.36
C GLY A 54 -16.57 11.39 19.16
N PHE A 55 -15.95 11.37 17.98
CA PHE A 55 -16.66 11.03 16.74
C PHE A 55 -15.88 10.13 15.78
N VAL A 56 -16.62 9.55 14.85
CA VAL A 56 -16.13 8.69 13.77
C VAL A 56 -16.40 9.38 12.43
N VAL A 57 -15.40 9.34 11.56
CA VAL A 57 -15.53 9.75 10.16
C VAL A 57 -15.79 8.50 9.33
N PHE A 58 -16.77 8.54 8.43
CA PHE A 58 -17.05 7.42 7.53
C PHE A 58 -17.18 7.88 6.08
N THR A 59 -16.39 7.28 5.19
CA THR A 59 -16.61 7.38 3.75
C THR A 59 -16.11 6.15 2.99
N LEU A 60 -16.78 5.82 1.88
CA LEU A 60 -16.31 4.82 0.91
C LEU A 60 -15.69 5.46 -0.34
N GLY A 61 -15.24 6.71 -0.24
CA GLY A 61 -14.64 7.47 -1.34
C GLY A 61 -15.67 8.00 -2.34
N SER A 62 -15.23 8.80 -3.31
CA SER A 62 -16.11 9.50 -4.26
C SER A 62 -16.73 8.61 -5.34
N MET A 63 -16.14 7.45 -5.58
CA MET A 63 -16.58 6.51 -6.62
C MET A 63 -17.78 5.66 -6.17
N VAL A 64 -17.93 5.43 -4.88
CA VAL A 64 -19.08 4.72 -4.31
C VAL A 64 -20.15 5.76 -3.94
N LYS A 65 -21.12 5.96 -4.84
CA LYS A 65 -22.18 6.96 -4.67
C LYS A 65 -23.36 6.45 -3.83
N ASN A 66 -23.70 5.18 -3.96
CA ASN A 66 -24.79 4.56 -3.24
C ASN A 66 -24.43 3.12 -2.85
N LEU A 67 -25.14 2.62 -1.85
CA LEU A 67 -25.16 1.23 -1.46
C LEU A 67 -26.57 0.70 -1.72
N THR A 68 -26.74 -0.62 -1.74
CA THR A 68 -28.09 -1.19 -1.66
C THR A 68 -28.74 -0.77 -0.35
N GLU A 69 -30.06 -0.61 -0.34
CA GLU A 69 -30.80 -0.19 0.85
C GLU A 69 -30.53 -1.12 2.04
N GLU A 70 -30.49 -2.43 1.79
CA GLU A 70 -30.12 -3.44 2.79
C GLU A 70 -28.74 -3.17 3.41
N LYS A 71 -27.71 -2.92 2.59
CA LYS A 71 -26.36 -2.67 3.10
C LYS A 71 -26.25 -1.33 3.82
N ALA A 72 -26.92 -0.30 3.31
CA ALA A 72 -26.95 1.01 3.94
C ALA A 72 -27.62 0.94 5.32
N SER A 73 -28.75 0.23 5.43
CA SER A 73 -29.48 0.01 6.69
C SER A 73 -28.72 -0.89 7.67
N LEU A 74 -28.01 -1.90 7.17
CA LEU A 74 -27.13 -2.73 8.00
C LEU A 74 -26.01 -1.90 8.63
N ILE A 75 -25.35 -1.04 7.85
CA ILE A 75 -24.30 -0.15 8.34
C ILE A 75 -24.88 0.88 9.32
N ALA A 76 -25.97 1.55 8.96
CA ALA A 76 -26.62 2.53 9.81
C ALA A 76 -27.04 1.94 11.17
N SER A 77 -27.53 0.69 11.18
CA SER A 77 -27.85 -0.05 12.40
C SER A 77 -26.64 -0.26 13.31
N ALA A 78 -25.47 -0.57 12.75
CA ALA A 78 -24.24 -0.71 13.54
C ALA A 78 -23.79 0.64 14.12
N LEU A 79 -23.84 1.70 13.31
CA LEU A 79 -23.46 3.06 13.70
C LEU A 79 -24.40 3.64 14.76
N ALA A 80 -25.69 3.28 14.75
CA ALA A 80 -26.65 3.73 15.77
C ALA A 80 -26.34 3.19 17.18
N GLN A 81 -25.54 2.12 17.29
CA GLN A 81 -25.24 1.44 18.55
C GLN A 81 -23.98 1.95 19.26
N ILE A 82 -23.21 2.84 18.64
CA ILE A 82 -22.03 3.44 19.27
C ILE A 82 -22.37 4.79 19.92
N PRO A 83 -21.75 5.15 21.04
CA PRO A 83 -22.00 6.43 21.71
C PRO A 83 -21.37 7.63 20.97
N GLN A 84 -20.44 7.38 20.04
CA GLN A 84 -19.81 8.41 19.23
C GLN A 84 -20.82 9.06 18.27
N LYS A 85 -20.56 10.34 17.95
CA LYS A 85 -21.16 10.95 16.75
C LYS A 85 -20.52 10.37 15.50
N VAL A 86 -21.27 10.31 14.41
CA VAL A 86 -20.77 9.79 13.13
C VAL A 86 -21.05 10.79 12.02
N LEU A 87 -20.01 11.14 11.28
CA LEU A 87 -20.09 11.94 10.07
C LEU A 87 -19.87 11.01 8.89
N TRP A 88 -20.96 10.72 8.18
CA TRP A 88 -20.95 9.75 7.09
C TRP A 88 -21.15 10.44 5.76
N ARG A 89 -20.13 10.40 4.90
CA ARG A 89 -20.28 10.82 3.51
C ARG A 89 -21.08 9.79 2.72
N TYR A 90 -22.29 10.14 2.34
CA TYR A 90 -23.22 9.27 1.63
C TYR A 90 -24.22 10.07 0.80
N THR A 91 -24.40 9.67 -0.46
CA THR A 91 -25.28 10.34 -1.43
C THR A 91 -26.44 9.46 -1.90
N GLY A 92 -26.65 8.30 -1.26
CA GLY A 92 -27.77 7.41 -1.55
C GLY A 92 -29.00 7.75 -0.70
N ASN A 93 -30.04 6.92 -0.82
CA ASN A 93 -31.27 7.07 -0.03
C ASN A 93 -30.99 6.93 1.46
N ILE A 94 -31.58 7.80 2.27
CA ILE A 94 -31.42 7.82 3.73
C ILE A 94 -31.80 6.43 4.28
N PRO A 95 -30.89 5.74 5.00
CA PRO A 95 -31.18 4.44 5.57
C PRO A 95 -32.30 4.52 6.62
N THR A 96 -33.22 3.57 6.63
CA THR A 96 -34.36 3.55 7.56
C THR A 96 -33.95 3.37 9.02
N THR A 97 -32.76 2.80 9.25
CA THR A 97 -32.17 2.54 10.57
C THR A 97 -31.14 3.59 11.00
N LEU A 98 -31.14 4.77 10.37
CA LEU A 98 -30.21 5.86 10.71
C LEU A 98 -30.44 6.36 12.13
N GLY A 99 -29.44 6.19 13.00
CA GLY A 99 -29.46 6.68 14.38
C GLY A 99 -29.26 8.20 14.50
N ALA A 100 -29.82 8.80 15.55
CA ALA A 100 -29.70 10.24 15.83
C ALA A 100 -28.25 10.71 16.12
N ASN A 101 -27.31 9.80 16.33
CA ASN A 101 -25.89 10.07 16.47
C ASN A 101 -25.16 10.21 15.12
N THR A 102 -25.81 9.89 14.00
CA THR A 102 -25.19 9.90 12.66
C THR A 102 -25.77 11.02 11.80
N ARG A 103 -24.90 11.80 11.15
CA ARG A 103 -25.28 12.77 10.12
C ARG A 103 -24.70 12.36 8.78
N LEU A 104 -25.54 12.48 7.75
CA LEU A 104 -25.18 12.22 6.36
C LEU A 104 -24.72 13.52 5.69
N TYR A 105 -23.69 13.41 4.86
CA TYR A 105 -23.14 14.53 4.10
C TYR A 105 -22.85 14.10 2.66
N GLU A 106 -23.10 14.98 1.68
CA GLU A 106 -22.64 14.73 0.31
C GLU A 106 -21.11 14.93 0.18
N TRP A 107 -20.60 15.90 0.94
CA TRP A 107 -19.18 16.25 1.00
C TRP A 107 -18.78 16.65 2.41
N MET A 108 -17.54 16.34 2.80
CA MET A 108 -16.99 16.66 4.10
C MET A 108 -15.51 17.05 3.97
N PRO A 109 -15.00 17.98 4.80
CA PRO A 109 -13.59 18.30 4.86
C PRO A 109 -12.82 17.17 5.58
N GLN A 110 -12.59 16.05 4.89
CA GLN A 110 -12.06 14.81 5.48
C GLN A 110 -10.73 15.02 6.22
N ASN A 111 -9.76 15.71 5.60
CA ASN A 111 -8.48 16.02 6.25
C ASN A 111 -8.67 16.74 7.58
N ASP A 112 -9.56 17.73 7.62
CA ASP A 112 -9.78 18.57 8.79
C ASP A 112 -10.53 17.80 9.90
N LEU A 113 -11.50 16.97 9.50
CA LEU A 113 -12.16 16.04 10.42
C LEU A 113 -11.18 15.04 11.01
N LEU A 114 -10.30 14.44 10.21
CA LEU A 114 -9.31 13.49 10.70
C LEU A 114 -8.31 14.15 11.65
N GLY A 115 -7.93 15.40 11.42
CA GLY A 115 -7.05 16.15 12.33
C GLY A 115 -7.73 16.79 13.54
N HIS A 116 -9.04 16.61 13.70
CA HIS A 116 -9.74 17.13 14.87
C HIS A 116 -9.44 16.28 16.13
N PRO A 117 -9.18 16.88 17.30
CA PRO A 117 -8.75 16.16 18.50
C PRO A 117 -9.77 15.14 19.05
N LYS A 118 -11.05 15.30 18.72
CA LYS A 118 -12.12 14.38 19.12
C LYS A 118 -12.33 13.18 18.17
N THR A 119 -11.56 13.07 17.10
CA THR A 119 -11.68 11.96 16.16
C THR A 119 -11.14 10.67 16.77
N LYS A 120 -11.98 9.63 16.80
CA LYS A 120 -11.64 8.34 17.41
C LYS A 120 -11.27 7.28 16.37
N ALA A 121 -11.98 7.24 15.26
CA ALA A 121 -11.75 6.24 14.22
C ALA A 121 -12.17 6.76 12.84
N PHE A 122 -11.62 6.12 11.80
CA PHE A 122 -11.96 6.36 10.41
C PHE A 122 -12.47 5.07 9.75
N ILE A 123 -13.72 5.05 9.31
CA ILE A 123 -14.23 3.97 8.46
C ILE A 123 -13.95 4.35 7.01
N THR A 124 -13.19 3.53 6.30
CA THR A 124 -12.66 3.85 4.97
C THR A 124 -12.68 2.67 4.03
N HIS A 125 -12.94 2.93 2.75
CA HIS A 125 -12.72 1.96 1.67
C HIS A 125 -11.24 1.59 1.43
N GLY A 126 -10.26 2.23 2.08
CA GLY A 126 -8.85 1.89 1.88
C GLY A 126 -8.17 2.53 0.66
N GLY A 127 -8.76 3.59 0.10
CA GLY A 127 -8.08 4.41 -0.91
C GLY A 127 -6.85 5.12 -0.32
N THR A 128 -5.73 5.11 -1.06
CA THR A 128 -4.42 5.60 -0.60
C THR A 128 -4.45 7.02 -0.02
N ASN A 129 -5.22 7.93 -0.63
CA ASN A 129 -5.29 9.31 -0.12
C ASN A 129 -5.89 9.39 1.29
N GLY A 130 -6.98 8.67 1.54
CA GLY A 130 -7.62 8.64 2.85
C GLY A 130 -6.76 7.92 3.89
N ILE A 131 -6.04 6.87 3.50
CA ILE A 131 -5.07 6.20 4.37
C ILE A 131 -3.98 7.17 4.82
N TYR A 132 -3.38 7.93 3.90
CA TYR A 132 -2.35 8.89 4.28
C TYR A 132 -2.87 10.04 5.14
N GLU A 133 -4.10 10.52 4.93
CA GLU A 133 -4.69 11.52 5.83
C GLU A 133 -4.90 10.93 7.24
N ALA A 134 -5.33 9.67 7.34
CA ALA A 134 -5.48 8.99 8.62
C ALA A 134 -4.12 8.73 9.31
N ILE A 135 -3.11 8.29 8.57
CA ILE A 135 -1.73 8.16 9.06
C ILE A 135 -1.22 9.52 9.53
N TYR A 136 -1.35 10.56 8.70
CA TYR A 136 -0.88 11.91 9.01
C TYR A 136 -1.49 12.38 10.34
N HIS A 137 -2.80 12.26 10.53
CA HIS A 137 -3.46 12.67 11.78
C HIS A 137 -3.45 11.61 12.89
N GLY A 138 -2.80 10.46 12.67
CA GLY A 138 -2.67 9.38 13.65
C GLY A 138 -4.01 8.77 14.06
N VAL A 139 -4.94 8.60 13.13
CA VAL A 139 -6.29 8.05 13.37
C VAL A 139 -6.33 6.57 12.95
N PRO A 140 -6.72 5.64 13.85
CA PRO A 140 -6.90 4.23 13.49
C PRO A 140 -8.16 4.04 12.63
N MET A 141 -8.22 2.94 11.89
CA MET A 141 -9.26 2.76 10.87
C MET A 141 -9.98 1.42 10.89
N VAL A 142 -11.24 1.43 10.44
CA VAL A 142 -11.94 0.22 9.99
C VAL A 142 -11.92 0.23 8.46
N GLY A 143 -11.22 -0.72 7.86
CA GLY A 143 -11.11 -0.91 6.43
C GLY A 143 -12.30 -1.69 5.87
N VAL A 144 -12.94 -1.12 4.84
CA VAL A 144 -14.08 -1.71 4.13
C VAL A 144 -13.76 -1.73 2.63
N PRO A 145 -12.77 -2.53 2.18
CA PRO A 145 -12.28 -2.47 0.81
C PRO A 145 -13.36 -2.84 -0.21
N MET A 146 -13.42 -2.08 -1.30
CA MET A 146 -14.47 -2.19 -2.32
C MET A 146 -13.95 -2.74 -3.65
N PHE A 147 -12.75 -2.33 -4.09
CA PHE A 147 -12.18 -2.73 -5.37
C PHE A 147 -10.67 -2.39 -5.50
N ALA A 148 -10.03 -2.93 -6.55
CA ALA A 148 -8.65 -2.63 -6.93
C ALA A 148 -7.63 -2.83 -5.80
N ASP A 149 -6.73 -1.88 -5.61
CA ASP A 149 -5.63 -1.88 -4.64
C ASP A 149 -6.09 -1.71 -3.18
N GLN A 150 -7.37 -1.38 -2.95
CA GLN A 150 -7.90 -1.14 -1.61
C GLN A 150 -7.73 -2.32 -0.67
N TYR A 151 -7.91 -3.55 -1.16
CA TYR A 151 -7.72 -4.76 -0.37
C TYR A 151 -6.28 -4.86 0.15
N ASP A 152 -5.31 -4.67 -0.75
CA ASP A 152 -3.89 -4.70 -0.42
C ASP A 152 -3.51 -3.55 0.54
N ASN A 153 -4.05 -2.35 0.30
CA ASN A 153 -3.83 -1.21 1.18
C ASN A 153 -4.31 -1.47 2.62
N ILE A 154 -5.46 -2.13 2.79
CA ILE A 154 -5.97 -2.49 4.11
C ILE A 154 -5.12 -3.59 4.75
N VAL A 155 -4.61 -4.56 3.97
CA VAL A 155 -3.66 -5.57 4.48
C VAL A 155 -2.43 -4.92 5.09
N HIS A 156 -1.87 -3.90 4.44
CA HIS A 156 -0.75 -3.13 4.99
C HIS A 156 -1.11 -2.49 6.33
N MET A 157 -2.24 -1.78 6.42
CA MET A 157 -2.65 -1.11 7.66
C MET A 157 -2.96 -2.09 8.80
N LYS A 158 -3.51 -3.27 8.50
CA LYS A 158 -3.70 -4.35 9.48
C LYS A 158 -2.37 -4.87 9.99
N ALA A 159 -1.41 -5.11 9.09
CA ALA A 159 -0.07 -5.59 9.46
C ALA A 159 0.69 -4.57 10.33
N LYS A 160 0.40 -3.27 10.19
CA LYS A 160 0.91 -2.22 11.08
C LYS A 160 0.12 -2.09 12.39
N GLY A 161 -0.94 -2.89 12.60
CA GLY A 161 -1.77 -2.85 13.80
C GLY A 161 -2.60 -1.57 13.94
N ALA A 162 -2.89 -0.88 12.85
CA ALA A 162 -3.64 0.39 12.84
C ALA A 162 -5.00 0.28 12.12
N ALA A 163 -5.38 -0.93 11.69
CA ALA A 163 -6.68 -1.19 11.08
C ALA A 163 -7.30 -2.54 11.44
N VAL A 164 -8.63 -2.59 11.49
CA VAL A 164 -9.43 -3.82 11.38
C VAL A 164 -10.12 -3.82 10.02
N GLU A 165 -10.17 -4.97 9.36
CA GLU A 165 -10.86 -5.11 8.07
C GLU A 165 -12.21 -5.81 8.25
N VAL A 166 -13.21 -5.31 7.54
CA VAL A 166 -14.51 -5.95 7.37
C VAL A 166 -14.85 -6.05 5.89
N ASN A 167 -15.47 -7.16 5.49
CA ASN A 167 -15.83 -7.40 4.10
C ASN A 167 -17.26 -6.90 3.85
N ILE A 168 -17.42 -5.88 3.00
CA ILE A 168 -18.72 -5.26 2.70
C ILE A 168 -19.80 -6.27 2.26
N ASN A 169 -19.41 -7.33 1.56
CA ASN A 169 -20.33 -8.31 0.99
C ASN A 169 -20.87 -9.27 2.06
N THR A 170 -20.03 -9.66 3.02
CA THR A 170 -20.38 -10.69 4.01
C THR A 170 -20.60 -10.15 5.43
N MET A 171 -20.17 -8.92 5.73
CA MET A 171 -20.27 -8.35 7.07
C MET A 171 -21.73 -8.21 7.50
N THR A 172 -21.95 -8.47 8.78
CA THR A 172 -23.17 -8.16 9.53
C THR A 172 -23.03 -6.82 10.25
N SER A 173 -24.14 -6.30 10.78
CA SER A 173 -24.13 -5.12 11.66
C SER A 173 -23.22 -5.33 12.89
N ALA A 174 -23.22 -6.57 13.43
CA ALA A 174 -22.36 -6.94 14.56
C ALA A 174 -20.87 -6.91 14.22
N ASP A 175 -20.48 -7.34 13.01
CA ASP A 175 -19.07 -7.33 12.58
C ASP A 175 -18.53 -5.90 12.51
N LEU A 176 -19.29 -4.97 11.91
CA LEU A 176 -18.89 -3.56 11.85
C LEU A 176 -18.85 -2.91 13.24
N LEU A 177 -19.84 -3.19 14.09
CA LEU A 177 -19.87 -2.71 15.46
C LEU A 177 -18.67 -3.21 16.28
N ASN A 178 -18.33 -4.49 16.15
CA ASN A 178 -17.19 -5.10 16.84
C ASN A 178 -15.87 -4.53 16.34
N ALA A 179 -15.71 -4.34 15.02
CA ALA A 179 -14.52 -3.69 14.45
C ALA A 179 -14.35 -2.27 14.98
N LEU A 180 -15.43 -1.47 15.03
CA LEU A 180 -15.41 -0.12 15.60
C LEU A 180 -15.05 -0.11 17.08
N ARG A 181 -15.69 -0.96 17.89
CA ARG A 181 -15.37 -1.10 19.31
C ARG A 181 -13.91 -1.48 19.53
N THR A 182 -13.39 -2.37 18.68
CA THR A 182 -11.98 -2.81 18.75
C THR A 182 -11.05 -1.62 18.51
N VAL A 183 -11.17 -0.92 17.38
CA VAL A 183 -10.23 0.18 17.06
C VAL A 183 -10.37 1.41 17.97
N ILE A 184 -11.54 1.60 18.59
CA ILE A 184 -11.79 2.72 19.52
C ILE A 184 -11.31 2.40 20.94
N ASN A 185 -11.53 1.18 21.42
CA ASN A 185 -11.32 0.83 22.83
C ASN A 185 -9.99 0.15 23.10
N ASP A 186 -9.40 -0.54 22.13
CA ASP A 186 -8.05 -1.10 22.25
C ASP A 186 -7.02 0.00 21.95
N PRO A 187 -6.24 0.46 22.95
CA PRO A 187 -5.32 1.58 22.78
C PRO A 187 -4.21 1.29 21.77
N SER A 188 -3.88 0.01 21.53
CA SER A 188 -2.80 -0.37 20.62
C SER A 188 -3.03 0.16 19.19
N TYR A 189 -4.28 0.22 18.73
CA TYR A 189 -4.62 0.76 17.41
C TYR A 189 -4.29 2.25 17.31
N LYS A 190 -4.66 3.03 18.32
CA LYS A 190 -4.35 4.47 18.36
C LYS A 190 -2.86 4.71 18.53
N GLU A 191 -2.19 3.94 19.38
CA GLU A 191 -0.74 4.02 19.58
C GLU A 191 0.04 3.71 18.30
N ASN A 192 -0.36 2.67 17.56
CA ASN A 192 0.22 2.30 16.28
C ASN A 192 -0.05 3.39 15.24
N ALA A 193 -1.28 3.91 15.12
CA ALA A 193 -1.58 5.01 14.20
C ALA A 193 -0.76 6.27 14.51
N MET A 194 -0.60 6.63 15.79
CA MET A 194 0.25 7.75 16.22
C MET A 194 1.74 7.47 15.96
N ARG A 195 2.20 6.23 16.10
CA ARG A 195 3.57 5.84 15.72
C ARG A 195 3.80 6.05 14.22
N LEU A 196 2.86 5.62 13.38
CA LEU A 196 2.95 5.85 11.93
C LEU A 196 2.94 7.35 11.61
N SER A 197 2.07 8.14 12.26
CA SER A 197 2.05 9.60 12.14
C SER A 197 3.41 10.23 12.46
N ARG A 198 4.07 9.82 13.55
CA ARG A 198 5.41 10.31 13.90
C ARG A 198 6.43 10.02 12.80
N ILE A 199 6.45 8.80 12.26
CA ILE A 199 7.35 8.41 11.16
C ILE A 199 7.04 9.25 9.90
N GLN A 200 5.77 9.46 9.59
CA GLN A 200 5.35 10.23 8.42
C GLN A 200 5.79 11.69 8.50
N HIS A 201 5.77 12.28 9.70
CA HIS A 201 6.24 13.65 9.95
C HIS A 201 7.76 13.76 10.05
N ASP A 202 8.42 12.74 10.56
CA ASP A 202 9.87 12.69 10.78
C ASP A 202 10.61 12.30 9.50
N GLN A 203 10.48 13.15 8.48
CA GLN A 203 11.18 13.02 7.20
C GLN A 203 12.07 14.24 6.97
N PRO A 204 13.29 14.05 6.44
CA PRO A 204 14.24 15.15 6.21
C PRO A 204 13.73 16.17 5.18
N ILE A 205 12.90 15.72 4.24
CA ILE A 205 12.29 16.55 3.19
C ILE A 205 10.82 16.18 3.13
N LYS A 206 9.93 17.18 3.12
CA LYS A 206 8.49 16.95 3.01
C LYS A 206 8.17 16.23 1.69
N PRO A 207 7.15 15.36 1.65
CA PRO A 207 6.86 14.56 0.46
C PRO A 207 6.61 15.39 -0.82
N LEU A 208 5.91 16.52 -0.70
CA LEU A 208 5.68 17.42 -1.84
C LEU A 208 6.98 18.06 -2.33
N ASP A 209 7.82 18.56 -1.43
CA ASP A 209 9.10 19.19 -1.77
C ASP A 209 10.05 18.17 -2.43
N ARG A 210 10.04 16.92 -1.96
CA ARG A 210 10.77 15.80 -2.58
C ARG A 210 10.30 15.54 -4.01
N ALA A 211 8.99 15.53 -4.25
CA ALA A 211 8.43 15.35 -5.59
C ALA A 211 8.87 16.49 -6.53
N VAL A 212 8.75 17.74 -6.08
CA VAL A 212 9.19 18.93 -6.83
C VAL A 212 10.67 18.84 -7.17
N PHE A 213 11.51 18.54 -6.18
CA PHE A 213 12.95 18.41 -6.36
C PHE A 213 13.30 17.42 -7.49
N TRP A 214 12.71 16.23 -7.49
CA TRP A 214 13.03 15.21 -8.50
C TRP A 214 12.50 15.53 -9.89
N ILE A 215 11.35 16.18 -9.99
CA ILE A 215 10.84 16.72 -11.26
C ILE A 215 11.84 17.73 -11.82
N GLU A 216 12.25 18.71 -11.01
CA GLU A 216 13.22 19.71 -11.42
C GLU A 216 14.59 19.10 -11.73
N PHE A 217 15.02 18.10 -10.97
CA PHE A 217 16.28 17.40 -11.22
C PHE A 217 16.33 16.82 -12.63
N VAL A 218 15.26 16.11 -13.04
CA VAL A 218 15.16 15.54 -14.40
C VAL A 218 15.17 16.63 -15.46
N MET A 219 14.48 17.75 -15.23
CA MET A 219 14.46 18.89 -16.15
C MET A 219 15.85 19.54 -16.29
N ARG A 220 16.52 19.83 -15.16
CA ARG A 220 17.85 20.46 -15.13
C ARG A 220 18.90 19.62 -15.85
N HIS A 221 18.84 18.30 -15.72
CA HIS A 221 19.83 17.38 -16.29
C HIS A 221 19.41 16.76 -17.63
N LYS A 222 18.25 17.16 -18.17
CA LYS A 222 17.70 16.62 -19.44
C LYS A 222 17.54 15.08 -19.41
N GLY A 223 17.13 14.55 -18.25
CA GLY A 223 16.97 13.11 -18.00
C GLY A 223 17.69 12.64 -16.73
N ALA A 224 17.54 11.35 -16.43
CA ALA A 224 18.16 10.68 -15.28
C ALA A 224 18.63 9.25 -15.63
N LYS A 225 19.13 9.06 -16.87
CA LYS A 225 19.53 7.74 -17.39
C LYS A 225 20.52 6.98 -16.53
N HIS A 226 21.40 7.68 -15.82
CA HIS A 226 22.39 7.10 -14.90
C HIS A 226 21.77 6.46 -13.65
N LEU A 227 20.51 6.78 -13.32
CA LEU A 227 19.77 6.16 -12.22
C LEU A 227 18.94 4.95 -12.67
N ARG A 228 18.84 4.71 -13.98
CA ARG A 228 18.05 3.62 -14.56
C ARG A 228 18.89 2.35 -14.64
N PRO A 229 18.34 1.18 -14.26
CA PRO A 229 19.07 -0.07 -14.41
C PRO A 229 19.21 -0.46 -15.89
N ALA A 230 20.35 -1.04 -16.25
CA ALA A 230 20.59 -1.59 -17.58
C ALA A 230 19.60 -2.72 -17.96
N ALA A 231 19.02 -3.38 -16.95
CA ALA A 231 18.02 -4.43 -17.11
C ALA A 231 16.81 -4.01 -17.99
N HIS A 232 16.46 -2.72 -18.02
CA HIS A 232 15.38 -2.23 -18.87
C HIS A 232 15.67 -2.28 -20.39
N ASN A 233 16.92 -2.51 -20.77
CA ASN A 233 17.36 -2.63 -22.16
C ASN A 233 17.67 -4.08 -22.57
N LEU A 234 17.54 -5.05 -21.65
CA LEU A 234 17.80 -6.45 -21.92
C LEU A 234 16.60 -7.14 -22.56
N THR A 235 16.84 -8.11 -23.44
CA THR A 235 15.80 -9.05 -23.86
C THR A 235 15.43 -9.97 -22.70
N TRP A 236 14.27 -10.62 -22.76
CA TRP A 236 13.82 -11.51 -21.68
C TRP A 236 14.84 -12.63 -21.39
N PHE A 237 15.46 -13.22 -22.42
CA PHE A 237 16.42 -14.31 -22.24
C PHE A 237 17.76 -13.83 -21.69
N GLN A 238 18.19 -12.59 -22.01
CA GLN A 238 19.35 -11.95 -21.38
C GLN A 238 19.08 -11.61 -19.92
N TYR A 239 17.88 -11.11 -19.62
CA TYR A 239 17.46 -10.80 -18.26
C TYR A 239 17.50 -12.05 -17.36
N TYR A 240 17.05 -13.20 -17.88
CA TYR A 240 17.14 -14.49 -17.18
C TYR A 240 18.48 -15.23 -17.41
N SER A 241 19.48 -14.58 -18.03
CA SER A 241 20.82 -15.13 -18.28
C SER A 241 20.85 -16.48 -19.05
N LEU A 242 19.84 -16.76 -19.87
CA LEU A 242 19.75 -18.01 -20.62
C LEU A 242 20.84 -18.13 -21.70
N ASP A 243 21.26 -16.99 -22.25
CA ASP A 243 22.39 -16.87 -23.17
C ASP A 243 23.72 -17.24 -22.48
N VAL A 244 23.94 -16.72 -21.27
CA VAL A 244 25.13 -17.03 -20.45
C VAL A 244 25.13 -18.51 -20.04
N ILE A 245 24.00 -19.03 -19.57
CA ILE A 245 23.86 -20.44 -19.20
C ILE A 245 24.14 -21.33 -20.42
N GLY A 246 23.54 -21.03 -21.58
CA GLY A 246 23.76 -21.78 -22.81
C GLY A 246 25.22 -21.78 -23.25
N PHE A 247 25.89 -20.62 -23.17
CA PHE A 247 27.32 -20.50 -23.48
C PHE A 247 28.19 -21.35 -22.53
N LEU A 248 27.93 -21.28 -21.22
CA LEU A 248 28.67 -22.07 -20.22
C LEU A 248 28.46 -23.58 -20.41
N LEU A 249 27.23 -24.03 -20.67
CA LEU A 249 26.93 -25.43 -20.98
C LEU A 249 27.69 -25.89 -22.24
N THR A 250 27.77 -25.04 -23.26
CA THR A 250 28.53 -25.34 -24.49
C THR A 250 30.03 -25.50 -24.20
N CYS A 251 30.61 -24.63 -23.36
CA CYS A 251 32.01 -24.73 -22.95
C CYS A 251 32.29 -26.03 -22.19
N VAL A 252 31.41 -26.40 -21.24
CA VAL A 252 31.53 -27.64 -20.47
C VAL A 252 31.41 -28.86 -21.39
N ALA A 253 30.43 -28.90 -22.30
CA ALA A 253 30.26 -29.98 -23.25
C ALA A 253 31.49 -30.15 -24.16
N ALA A 254 32.06 -29.03 -24.64
CA ALA A 254 33.28 -29.05 -25.44
C ALA A 254 34.48 -29.58 -24.65
N ALA A 255 34.66 -29.15 -23.40
CA ALA A 255 35.73 -29.65 -22.52
C ALA A 255 35.60 -31.16 -22.27
N VAL A 256 34.40 -31.64 -21.92
CA VAL A 256 34.12 -33.08 -21.71
C VAL A 256 34.39 -33.88 -22.99
N PHE A 257 33.96 -33.37 -24.15
CA PHE A 257 34.22 -34.01 -25.43
C PHE A 257 35.71 -34.10 -25.73
N LEU A 258 36.47 -33.02 -25.53
CA LEU A 258 37.92 -32.99 -25.72
C LEU A 258 38.64 -33.97 -24.79
N VAL A 259 38.32 -33.96 -23.49
CA VAL A 259 38.88 -34.90 -22.51
C VAL A 259 38.58 -36.34 -22.92
N THR A 260 37.34 -36.63 -23.32
CA THR A 260 36.95 -37.97 -23.77
C THR A 260 37.73 -38.40 -25.02
N LYS A 261 37.91 -37.50 -26.00
CA LYS A 261 38.72 -37.78 -27.20
C LYS A 261 40.20 -38.00 -26.85
N CYS A 262 40.77 -37.19 -25.96
CA CYS A 262 42.14 -37.36 -25.48
C CYS A 262 42.32 -38.70 -24.76
N CYS A 263 41.42 -39.07 -23.84
CA CYS A 263 41.45 -40.35 -23.15
C CYS A 263 41.33 -41.53 -24.14
N LEU A 264 40.37 -41.49 -25.07
CA LEU A 264 40.20 -42.54 -26.08
C LEU A 264 41.42 -42.65 -27.02
N PHE A 265 42.04 -41.53 -27.38
CA PHE A 265 43.26 -41.52 -28.20
C PHE A 265 44.45 -42.13 -27.46
N SER A 266 44.65 -41.78 -26.19
CA SER A 266 45.67 -42.38 -25.32
C SER A 266 45.45 -43.88 -25.14
N CYS A 267 44.22 -44.31 -24.86
CA CYS A 267 43.88 -45.74 -24.75
C CYS A 267 44.12 -46.51 -26.06
N ARG A 268 43.81 -45.92 -27.22
CA ARG A 268 44.11 -46.52 -28.54
C ARG A 268 45.61 -46.63 -28.82
N LYS A 269 46.42 -45.65 -28.41
CA LYS A 269 47.89 -45.71 -28.53
C LYS A 269 48.48 -46.82 -27.65
N VAL A 270 48.03 -46.94 -26.39
CA VAL A 270 48.48 -48.00 -25.49
C VAL A 270 48.08 -49.40 -26.01
N GLY A 271 46.84 -49.56 -26.49
CA GLY A 271 46.37 -50.83 -27.07
C GLY A 271 47.08 -51.27 -28.35
N LYS A 272 47.52 -50.33 -29.20
CA LYS A 272 48.35 -50.63 -30.39
C LYS A 272 49.79 -51.00 -30.02
N THR A 273 50.34 -50.44 -28.95
CA THR A 273 51.70 -50.73 -28.50
C THR A 273 51.79 -52.11 -27.84
N GLY A 274 50.74 -52.54 -27.13
CA GLY A 274 50.63 -53.90 -26.59
C GLY A 274 50.50 -55.00 -27.66
N LYS A 275 49.88 -54.73 -28.81
CA LYS A 275 49.81 -55.68 -29.94
C LYS A 275 51.13 -55.84 -30.70
N LYS A 276 52.02 -54.83 -30.68
CA LYS A 276 53.34 -54.92 -31.33
C LYS A 276 54.36 -55.74 -30.53
N LYS A 277 54.13 -55.98 -29.23
CA LYS A 277 55.03 -56.73 -28.34
C LYS A 277 54.74 -58.24 -28.27
N LYS A 278 53.81 -58.77 -29.07
CA LYS A 278 53.36 -60.18 -29.04
C LYS A 278 53.72 -60.98 -30.32
N ARG A 279 54.72 -60.49 -31.07
CA ARG A 279 55.35 -61.18 -32.21
C ARG A 279 56.86 -61.16 -32.01
N GLU A 280 57.33 -62.01 -31.12
CA GLU A 280 58.62 -62.71 -31.13
C GLU A 280 58.35 -64.11 -30.59
#